data_AF-A0A2V3J0L1-F1
#
_entry.id   AF-A0A2V3J0L1-F1
#
_cell.length_a   1.000
_cell.length_b   1.000
_cell.length_c   1.000
_cell.angle_alpha   90.00
_cell.angle_beta   90.00
_cell.angle_gamma   90.00
#
_symmetry.space_group_name_H-M   'P 1'
#
loop_
_entity.id
_entity.type
_entity.pdbx_description
1 polymer ?
#
loop_
_entity_poly.entity_id
_entity_poly.type
_entity_poly.pdbx_seq_one_letter_code
_entity_poly.pdbx_strand_id
1 'polypeptide(L)'
;MCAVPNGASSKKHDTKRFRARVAYDGTNFKGWQFQQEERSIQGEIEKAIERKLCTRVRVVGASRTDSGVHARGQSIHFDVPEQKAAREMCNMQKFEFTLNQLLPNDVILTKLELAPHVIHTAIPMFKQASLKTIQEPKLRPWHSIFCSTGKLYTYRFSIATNLDPMDRLYRYHEWRASRFGFSEQRLREATERFLGSHDFSAFTNASHPPPGITPHYR
;
A
#
# COMPACT_ATOMS: atom_id res chain seq x y z
N MET A 1 -4.00 39.94 30.82
CA MET A 1 -3.18 39.93 29.60
C MET A 1 -2.05 38.94 29.82
N CYS A 2 -2.16 37.73 29.26
CA CYS A 2 -1.10 36.72 29.32
C CYS A 2 -0.62 36.48 27.89
N ALA A 3 0.64 36.80 27.64
CA ALA A 3 1.27 36.69 26.34
C ALA A 3 1.39 35.22 25.93
N VAL A 4 0.93 34.90 24.73
CA VAL A 4 1.13 33.61 24.07
C VAL A 4 2.54 33.63 23.44
N PRO A 5 3.44 32.68 23.75
CA PRO A 5 4.73 32.65 23.08
C PRO A 5 4.56 32.17 21.62
N ASN A 6 4.88 33.07 20.70
CA ASN A 6 4.98 32.84 19.27
C ASN A 6 6.14 31.90 18.92
N GLY A 7 5.89 31.00 17.97
CA GLY A 7 6.87 30.64 16.94
C GLY A 7 7.94 29.60 17.29
N ALA A 8 7.57 28.32 17.36
CA ALA A 8 8.52 27.24 17.10
C ALA A 8 8.60 26.99 15.58
N SER A 9 9.56 27.63 14.92
CA SER A 9 9.98 27.27 13.56
C SER A 9 10.46 25.81 13.56
N SER A 10 9.66 24.91 12.99
CA SER A 10 10.00 23.50 12.79
C SER A 10 11.20 23.41 11.84
N LYS A 11 12.42 23.28 12.38
CA LYS A 11 13.61 22.93 11.60
C LYS A 11 13.33 21.59 10.90
N LYS A 12 13.12 21.62 9.57
CA LYS A 12 13.10 20.40 8.76
C LYS A 12 14.47 19.73 8.91
N HIS A 13 14.54 18.67 9.70
CA HIS A 13 15.71 17.81 9.70
C HIS A 13 15.85 17.20 8.30
N ASP A 14 17.07 17.17 7.76
CA ASP A 14 17.31 16.53 6.48
C ASP A 14 17.04 15.02 6.60
N THR A 15 16.33 14.47 5.63
CA THR A 15 15.86 13.07 5.64
C THR A 15 16.25 12.37 4.35
N LYS A 16 16.53 11.07 4.46
CA LYS A 16 16.68 10.18 3.31
C LYS A 16 15.48 9.27 3.22
N ARG A 17 14.90 9.19 2.02
CA ARG A 17 13.77 8.31 1.74
C ARG A 17 14.26 6.95 1.30
N PHE A 18 13.77 5.90 1.95
CA PHE A 18 13.95 4.53 1.50
C PHE A 18 12.67 4.04 0.85
N ARG A 19 12.79 3.14 -0.12
CA ARG A 19 11.67 2.38 -0.69
C ARG A 19 11.96 0.88 -0.61
N ALA A 20 10.90 0.09 -0.54
CA ALA A 20 10.99 -1.37 -0.54
C ALA A 20 9.72 -2.01 -1.09
N ARG A 21 9.76 -3.32 -1.29
CA ARG A 21 8.60 -4.17 -1.52
C ARG A 21 8.34 -5.00 -0.28
N VAL A 22 7.07 -5.16 0.08
CA VAL A 22 6.63 -5.97 1.22
C VAL A 22 5.74 -7.09 0.74
N ALA A 23 6.09 -8.32 1.08
CA ALA A 23 5.18 -9.45 1.00
C ALA A 23 4.70 -9.81 2.40
N TYR A 24 3.44 -10.21 2.52
CA TYR A 24 2.86 -10.61 3.80
C TYR A 24 1.68 -11.55 3.64
N ASP A 25 1.53 -12.44 4.61
CA ASP A 25 0.30 -13.18 4.84
C ASP A 25 -0.63 -12.35 5.73
N GLY A 26 -1.73 -11.85 5.15
CA GLY A 26 -2.68 -10.98 5.83
C GLY A 26 -3.60 -11.66 6.85
N THR A 27 -3.57 -13.00 6.96
CA THR A 27 -4.56 -13.77 7.75
C THR A 27 -4.72 -13.26 9.18
N ASN A 28 -3.60 -12.97 9.85
CA ASN A 28 -3.56 -12.58 11.27
C ASN A 28 -3.42 -11.06 11.46
N PHE A 29 -3.84 -10.26 10.48
CA PHE A 29 -3.76 -8.81 10.51
C PHE A 29 -5.12 -8.16 10.27
N LYS A 30 -5.42 -7.07 10.99
CA LYS A 30 -6.54 -6.17 10.70
C LYS A 30 -6.23 -5.19 9.56
N GLY A 31 -5.62 -5.73 8.51
CA GLY A 31 -5.26 -5.02 7.29
C GLY A 31 -3.94 -4.26 7.38
N TRP A 32 -3.75 -3.39 6.40
CA TRP A 32 -2.51 -2.63 6.24
C TRP A 32 -2.33 -1.55 7.29
N GLN A 33 -3.34 -0.69 7.47
CA GLN A 33 -3.21 0.58 8.16
C GLN A 33 -3.00 0.38 9.67
N PHE A 34 -2.09 1.16 10.26
CA PHE A 34 -1.92 1.22 11.72
C PHE A 34 -3.23 1.53 12.45
N GLN A 35 -3.50 0.76 13.50
CA GLN A 35 -4.57 0.92 14.46
C GLN A 35 -3.98 0.68 15.85
N GLN A 36 -4.51 1.33 16.89
CA GLN A 36 -3.88 1.35 18.22
C GLN A 36 -3.93 -0.01 18.94
N GLU A 37 -5.04 -0.74 18.80
CA GLU A 37 -5.30 -1.97 19.56
C GLU A 37 -5.15 -3.25 18.71
N GLU A 38 -4.96 -3.09 17.40
CA GLU A 38 -5.04 -4.18 16.45
C GLU A 38 -3.72 -4.38 15.70
N ARG A 39 -3.38 -5.64 15.45
CA ARG A 39 -2.15 -5.99 14.70
C ARG A 39 -2.33 -5.60 13.24
N SER A 40 -1.44 -4.74 12.73
CA SER A 40 -1.45 -4.30 11.34
C SER A 40 -0.07 -4.39 10.69
N ILE A 41 -0.05 -4.52 9.37
CA ILE A 41 1.20 -4.64 8.60
C ILE A 41 2.07 -3.39 8.78
N GLN A 42 1.47 -2.20 8.66
CA GLN A 42 2.17 -0.95 8.85
C GLN A 42 2.80 -0.86 10.25
N GLY A 43 2.05 -1.25 11.29
CA GLY A 43 2.53 -1.21 12.66
C GLY A 43 3.75 -2.11 12.89
N GLU A 44 3.73 -3.34 12.37
CA GLU A 44 4.87 -4.25 12.52
C GLU A 44 6.12 -3.77 11.77
N ILE A 45 5.97 -3.18 10.59
CA ILE A 45 7.09 -2.59 9.85
C ILE A 45 7.64 -1.36 10.59
N GLU A 46 6.77 -0.46 11.06
CA GLU A 46 7.18 0.73 11.81
C GLU A 46 7.91 0.34 13.11
N LYS A 47 7.43 -0.67 13.84
CA LYS A 47 8.10 -1.23 15.02
C LYS A 47 9.49 -1.81 14.69
N ALA A 48 9.61 -2.57 13.60
CA ALA A 48 10.90 -3.14 13.19
C ALA A 48 11.92 -2.04 12.84
N ILE A 49 11.48 -1.01 12.12
CA ILE A 49 12.34 0.14 11.79
C ILE A 49 12.71 0.94 13.04
N GLU A 50 11.76 1.18 13.95
CA GLU A 50 12.02 1.89 15.22
C GLU A 50 13.05 1.13 16.07
N ARG A 51 12.92 -0.19 16.20
CA ARG A 51 13.89 -1.04 16.91
C ARG A 51 15.28 -0.98 16.29
N LYS A 52 15.37 -0.96 14.96
CA LYS A 52 16.66 -0.92 14.25
C LYS A 52 17.33 0.47 14.33
N LEU A 53 16.56 1.55 14.16
CA LEU A 53 17.12 2.90 14.01
C LEU A 53 17.06 3.72 15.30
N CYS A 54 16.34 3.26 16.32
CA CYS A 54 15.96 4.02 17.51
C CYS A 54 15.31 5.35 17.14
N THR A 55 14.43 5.33 16.14
CA THR A 55 13.68 6.48 15.64
C THR A 55 12.37 6.03 15.07
N ARG A 56 11.28 6.69 15.48
CA ARG A 56 9.96 6.48 14.89
C ARG A 56 9.93 7.05 13.49
N VAL A 57 9.42 6.25 12.56
CA VAL A 57 9.17 6.65 11.18
C VAL A 57 7.73 6.35 10.83
N ARG A 58 7.20 7.05 9.83
CA ARG A 58 5.94 6.69 9.20
C ARG A 58 6.22 5.95 7.90
N VAL A 59 5.62 4.78 7.74
CA VAL A 59 5.66 3.99 6.51
C VAL A 59 4.44 4.30 5.66
N VAL A 60 4.63 4.55 4.38
CA VAL A 60 3.54 4.81 3.43
C VAL A 60 3.50 3.71 2.37
N GLY A 61 2.43 2.92 2.39
CA GLY A 61 2.15 1.91 1.37
C GLY A 61 1.51 2.49 0.12
N ALA A 62 1.71 1.84 -1.04
CA ALA A 62 1.06 2.22 -2.30
C ALA A 62 -0.47 2.03 -2.28
N SER A 63 -0.95 1.14 -1.42
CA SER A 63 -2.37 0.85 -1.19
C SER A 63 -2.60 0.46 0.26
N ARG A 64 -3.83 0.67 0.72
CA ARG A 64 -4.37 -0.01 1.90
C ARG A 64 -4.93 -1.35 1.46
N THR A 65 -4.86 -2.33 2.33
CA THR A 65 -5.51 -3.64 2.19
C THR A 65 -6.36 -3.89 3.42
N ASP A 66 -7.49 -4.55 3.23
CA ASP A 66 -8.43 -4.88 4.30
C ASP A 66 -7.93 -6.07 5.12
N SER A 67 -8.61 -6.35 6.23
CA SER A 67 -8.31 -7.49 7.11
C SER A 67 -8.28 -8.80 6.33
N GLY A 68 -7.27 -9.64 6.56
CA GLY A 68 -7.12 -10.93 5.89
C GLY A 68 -6.52 -10.89 4.47
N VAL A 69 -6.43 -9.71 3.83
CA VAL A 69 -5.87 -9.61 2.46
C VAL A 69 -4.35 -9.77 2.50
N HIS A 70 -3.81 -10.68 1.68
CA HIS A 70 -2.37 -10.89 1.54
C HIS A 70 -1.75 -9.96 0.48
N ALA A 71 -0.42 -9.82 0.50
CA ALA A 71 0.31 -9.17 -0.59
C ALA A 71 1.58 -9.95 -0.95
N ARG A 72 1.89 -10.00 -2.25
CA ARG A 72 3.16 -10.54 -2.75
C ARG A 72 4.27 -9.49 -2.89
N GLY A 73 3.95 -8.21 -2.81
CA GLY A 73 4.89 -7.14 -3.11
C GLY A 73 4.21 -5.78 -3.13
N GLN A 74 3.67 -5.35 -2.00
CA GLN A 74 3.20 -3.98 -1.83
C GLN A 74 4.40 -3.02 -1.81
N SER A 75 4.36 -1.95 -2.61
CA SER A 75 5.38 -0.91 -2.57
C SER A 75 5.21 -0.04 -1.33
N ILE A 76 6.33 0.28 -0.68
CA ILE A 76 6.35 1.18 0.47
C ILE A 76 7.45 2.23 0.34
N HIS A 77 7.33 3.33 1.09
CA HIS A 77 8.45 4.19 1.41
C HIS A 77 8.38 4.70 2.85
N PHE A 78 9.51 5.17 3.37
CA PHE A 78 9.60 5.84 4.67
C PHE A 78 10.81 6.79 4.67
N ASP A 79 10.70 7.85 5.48
CA ASP A 79 11.74 8.89 5.59
C ASP A 79 12.50 8.71 6.92
N VAL A 80 13.82 8.73 6.84
CA VAL A 80 14.73 8.52 7.97
C VAL A 80 15.63 9.74 8.12
N PRO A 81 15.90 10.24 9.35
CA PRO A 81 16.89 11.29 9.57
C PRO A 81 18.26 10.92 8.97
N GLU A 82 18.88 11.86 8.26
CA GLU A 82 20.10 11.59 7.46
C GLU A 82 21.23 10.92 8.27
N GLN A 83 21.45 11.36 9.50
CA GLN A 83 22.48 10.79 10.38
C GLN A 83 22.29 9.30 10.66
N LYS A 84 21.03 8.84 10.74
CA LYS A 84 20.69 7.43 10.93
C LYS A 84 20.76 6.67 9.61
N ALA A 85 20.27 7.29 8.53
CA ALA A 85 20.30 6.71 7.19
C ALA A 85 21.72 6.43 6.70
N ALA A 86 22.65 7.37 6.90
CA ALA A 86 24.04 7.26 6.44
C ALA A 86 24.75 6.00 6.95
N ARG A 87 24.42 5.55 8.17
CA ARG A 87 25.00 4.34 8.78
C ARG A 87 24.55 3.06 8.09
N GLU A 88 23.31 3.02 7.61
CA GLU A 88 22.72 1.84 6.99
C GLU A 88 22.95 1.81 5.47
N MET A 89 23.10 2.98 4.84
CA MET A 89 23.35 3.11 3.40
C MET A 89 24.67 2.48 2.95
N CYS A 90 25.63 2.24 3.84
CA CYS A 90 26.88 1.57 3.50
C CYS A 90 26.70 0.08 3.18
N ASN A 91 25.61 -0.54 3.66
CA ASN A 91 25.30 -1.94 3.40
C ASN A 91 23.78 -2.17 3.45
N MET A 92 23.13 -1.90 2.31
CA MET A 92 21.69 -2.00 2.18
C MET A 92 21.19 -3.44 2.39
N GLN A 93 21.95 -4.44 1.94
CA GLN A 93 21.60 -5.85 2.10
C GLN A 93 21.58 -6.26 3.57
N LYS A 94 22.57 -5.83 4.36
CA LYS A 94 22.60 -6.05 5.81
C LYS A 94 21.46 -5.32 6.51
N PHE A 95 21.11 -4.12 6.06
CA PHE A 95 19.98 -3.39 6.62
C PHE A 95 18.65 -4.12 6.35
N GLU A 96 18.40 -4.53 5.10
CA GLU A 96 17.23 -5.35 4.72
C GLU A 96 17.17 -6.64 5.54
N PHE A 97 18.28 -7.39 5.60
CA PHE A 97 18.38 -8.60 6.40
C PHE A 97 18.01 -8.35 7.86
N THR A 98 18.57 -7.30 8.47
CA THR A 98 18.30 -6.97 9.87
C THR A 98 16.84 -6.62 10.11
N LEU A 99 16.20 -5.86 9.21
CA LEU A 99 14.77 -5.58 9.31
C LEU A 99 13.94 -6.86 9.23
N ASN A 100 14.28 -7.78 8.33
CA ASN A 100 13.61 -9.06 8.23
C ASN A 100 13.78 -9.95 9.47
N GLN A 101 14.90 -9.84 10.21
CA GLN A 101 15.06 -10.51 11.51
C GLN A 101 14.21 -9.88 12.63
N LEU A 102 13.78 -8.64 12.46
CA LEU A 102 12.96 -7.92 13.45
C LEU A 102 11.46 -8.01 13.13
N LEU A 103 11.12 -8.31 11.88
CA LEU A 103 9.75 -8.56 11.42
C LEU A 103 9.26 -9.94 11.86
N PRO A 104 7.94 -10.12 12.01
CA PRO A 104 7.36 -11.44 12.21
C PRO A 104 7.44 -12.29 10.93
N ASN A 105 7.37 -13.62 11.07
CA ASN A 105 7.54 -14.57 9.96
C ASN A 105 6.50 -14.44 8.83
N ASP A 106 5.38 -13.76 9.08
CA ASP A 106 4.32 -13.50 8.12
C ASP A 106 4.49 -12.17 7.36
N VAL A 107 5.62 -11.46 7.53
CA VAL A 107 5.96 -10.21 6.81
C VAL A 107 7.43 -10.22 6.40
N ILE A 108 7.70 -9.93 5.13
CA ILE A 108 9.07 -9.82 4.60
C ILE A 108 9.24 -8.59 3.73
N LEU A 109 10.36 -7.88 3.94
CA LEU A 109 10.85 -6.79 3.11
C LEU A 109 11.84 -7.33 2.08
N THR A 110 11.72 -6.85 0.85
CA THR A 110 12.64 -7.13 -0.24
C THR A 110 12.89 -5.88 -1.06
N LYS A 111 14.02 -5.81 -1.76
CA LYS A 111 14.39 -4.69 -2.63
C LYS A 111 14.40 -3.34 -1.88
N LEU A 112 14.93 -3.34 -0.66
CA LEU A 112 15.18 -2.12 0.09
C LEU A 112 16.28 -1.32 -0.60
N GLU A 113 16.01 -0.05 -0.86
CA GLU A 113 16.95 0.85 -1.53
C GLU A 113 16.65 2.32 -1.18
N LEU A 114 17.61 3.20 -1.47
CA LEU A 114 17.36 4.63 -1.43
C LEU A 114 16.36 4.97 -2.55
N ALA A 115 15.29 5.69 -2.19
CA ALA A 115 14.30 6.10 -3.17
C ALA A 115 14.92 7.14 -4.13
N PRO A 116 14.74 6.99 -5.45
CA PRO A 116 15.26 7.95 -6.40
C PRO A 116 14.51 9.28 -6.29
N HIS A 117 15.16 10.34 -6.75
CA HIS A 117 14.46 11.59 -7.03
C HIS A 117 13.80 11.49 -8.41
N VAL A 118 12.54 11.89 -8.48
CA VAL A 118 11.70 11.85 -9.67
C VAL A 118 11.02 13.20 -9.89
N ILE A 119 10.74 13.50 -11.14
CA ILE A 119 9.82 14.58 -11.49
C ILE A 119 8.43 14.01 -11.32
N HIS A 120 7.66 14.54 -10.37
CA HIS A 120 6.23 14.25 -10.31
C HIS A 120 5.58 14.97 -11.48
N THR A 121 5.52 14.34 -12.65
CA THR A 121 4.50 14.71 -13.62
C THR A 121 3.19 14.39 -12.94
N ALA A 122 2.39 15.41 -12.63
CA ALA A 122 1.03 15.18 -12.18
C ALA A 122 0.43 14.17 -13.15
N ILE A 123 -0.07 13.04 -12.62
CA ILE A 123 -1.02 12.22 -13.37
C ILE A 123 -2.01 13.24 -13.96
N PRO A 124 -2.24 13.29 -15.29
CA PRO A 124 -3.12 14.28 -15.87
C PRO A 124 -4.54 13.97 -15.38
N MET A 125 -4.88 14.48 -14.20
CA MET A 125 -6.22 14.51 -13.69
C MET A 125 -6.89 15.63 -14.47
N PHE A 126 -7.68 15.23 -15.46
CA PHE A 126 -8.52 16.12 -16.27
C PHE A 126 -9.13 17.24 -15.41
N LYS A 127 -8.71 18.50 -15.63
CA LYS A 127 -9.58 19.69 -15.74
C LYS A 127 -8.77 20.99 -15.90
N GLN A 128 -9.05 21.65 -17.02
CA GLN A 128 -8.89 23.08 -17.34
C GLN A 128 -7.53 23.73 -17.07
N ALA A 129 -6.79 23.86 -18.17
CA ALA A 129 -5.70 24.80 -18.34
C ALA A 129 -6.18 26.23 -18.03
N SER A 130 -5.63 26.81 -16.97
CA SER A 130 -5.30 28.23 -16.96
C SER A 130 -3.78 28.31 -16.95
N LEU A 131 -3.22 28.89 -18.01
CA LEU A 131 -1.79 29.09 -18.21
C LEU A 131 -1.23 29.94 -17.07
N LYS A 132 -0.78 29.29 -16.00
CA LYS A 132 0.13 29.88 -15.02
C LYS A 132 1.52 29.33 -15.31
N THR A 133 2.46 30.26 -15.43
CA THR A 133 3.91 30.12 -15.57
C THR A 133 4.43 28.69 -15.33
N ILE A 134 5.01 28.08 -16.36
CA ILE A 134 5.67 26.77 -16.27
C ILE A 134 6.88 26.95 -15.34
N GLN A 135 6.70 26.64 -14.06
CA GLN A 135 7.78 26.56 -13.11
C GLN A 135 8.61 25.32 -13.41
N GLU A 136 9.94 25.44 -13.45
CA GLU A 136 10.83 24.32 -13.75
C GLU A 136 10.47 23.07 -12.91
N PRO A 137 10.48 21.87 -13.52
CA PRO A 137 10.05 20.67 -12.85
C PRO A 137 10.98 20.35 -11.67
N LYS A 138 10.49 20.61 -10.45
CA LYS A 138 11.24 20.34 -9.22
C LYS A 138 11.34 18.83 -8.98
N LEU A 139 12.56 18.31 -8.94
CA LEU A 139 12.85 16.95 -8.48
C LEU A 139 12.37 16.75 -7.04
N ARG A 140 11.68 15.64 -6.78
CA ARG A 140 11.23 15.25 -5.43
C ARG A 140 11.51 13.77 -5.21
N PRO A 141 11.64 13.31 -3.95
CA PRO A 141 11.74 11.89 -3.68
C PRO A 141 10.54 11.12 -4.24
N TRP A 142 10.78 9.91 -4.75
CA TRP A 142 9.75 8.98 -5.19
C TRP A 142 8.72 8.72 -4.07
N HIS A 143 7.46 8.53 -4.45
CA HIS A 143 6.36 8.31 -3.51
C HIS A 143 5.55 7.08 -3.91
N SER A 144 5.33 6.16 -2.97
CA SER A 144 4.69 4.86 -3.22
C SER A 144 3.29 4.94 -3.83
N ILE A 145 2.50 5.95 -3.47
CA ILE A 145 1.16 6.20 -4.04
C ILE A 145 1.26 6.94 -5.39
N PHE A 146 1.80 8.16 -5.41
CA PHE A 146 1.75 9.04 -6.58
C PHE A 146 2.62 8.57 -7.77
N CYS A 147 3.66 7.78 -7.51
CA CYS A 147 4.49 7.23 -8.57
C CYS A 147 4.05 5.81 -8.98
N SER A 148 2.92 5.30 -8.44
CA SER A 148 2.35 4.02 -8.86
C SER A 148 1.53 4.22 -10.13
N THR A 149 1.87 3.51 -11.21
CA THR A 149 1.13 3.57 -12.49
C THR A 149 -0.08 2.64 -12.53
N GLY A 150 -0.09 1.62 -11.67
CA GLY A 150 -1.18 0.66 -11.57
C GLY A 150 -1.01 -0.24 -10.34
N LYS A 151 -2.02 -1.06 -10.08
CA LYS A 151 -2.04 -2.06 -9.01
C LYS A 151 -2.57 -3.37 -9.58
N LEU A 152 -1.91 -4.47 -9.24
CA LEU A 152 -2.33 -5.80 -9.66
C LEU A 152 -2.89 -6.55 -8.46
N TYR A 153 -4.12 -7.02 -8.59
CA TYR A 153 -4.79 -7.88 -7.61
C TYR A 153 -4.99 -9.26 -8.24
N THR A 154 -4.92 -10.31 -7.40
CA THR A 154 -5.19 -11.68 -7.81
C THR A 154 -6.15 -12.30 -6.83
N TYR A 155 -7.33 -12.66 -7.32
CA TYR A 155 -8.28 -13.49 -6.58
C TYR A 155 -8.10 -14.95 -7.00
N ARG A 156 -8.20 -15.85 -6.01
CA ARG A 156 -8.12 -17.28 -6.23
C ARG A 156 -9.36 -17.91 -5.64
N PHE A 157 -9.99 -18.78 -6.42
CA PHE A 157 -11.09 -19.59 -5.93
C PHE A 157 -10.93 -21.03 -6.41
N SER A 158 -11.56 -21.95 -5.69
CA SER A 158 -11.67 -23.37 -6.03
C SER A 158 -13.14 -23.69 -6.27
N ILE A 159 -13.39 -24.47 -7.33
CA ILE A 159 -14.70 -25.02 -7.69
C ILE A 159 -14.77 -26.53 -7.43
N ALA A 160 -13.71 -27.12 -6.85
CA ALA A 160 -13.68 -28.54 -6.53
C ALA A 160 -14.76 -28.86 -5.48
N THR A 161 -15.24 -30.10 -5.45
CA THR A 161 -16.24 -30.52 -4.46
C THR A 161 -15.69 -30.38 -3.03
N ASN A 162 -14.43 -30.73 -2.82
CA ASN A 162 -13.72 -30.60 -1.56
C ASN A 162 -12.57 -29.60 -1.69
N LEU A 163 -12.34 -28.79 -0.66
CA LEU A 163 -11.19 -27.89 -0.58
C LEU A 163 -10.09 -28.53 0.26
N ASP A 164 -8.84 -28.43 -0.20
CA ASP A 164 -7.67 -28.76 0.62
C ASP A 164 -7.64 -27.83 1.86
N PRO A 165 -7.60 -28.36 3.10
CA PRO A 165 -7.47 -27.54 4.30
C PRO A 165 -6.28 -26.56 4.29
N MET A 166 -5.22 -26.84 3.52
CA MET A 166 -4.06 -25.96 3.35
C MET A 166 -4.34 -24.74 2.48
N ASP A 167 -5.33 -24.81 1.59
CA ASP A 167 -5.74 -23.71 0.70
C ASP A 167 -6.79 -22.79 1.35
N ARG A 168 -7.36 -23.17 2.50
CA ARG A 168 -8.52 -22.48 3.12
C ARG A 168 -8.33 -20.99 3.40
N LEU A 169 -7.07 -20.55 3.58
CA LEU A 169 -6.72 -19.16 3.84
C LEU A 169 -6.38 -18.39 2.56
N TYR A 170 -6.06 -19.10 1.48
CA TYR A 170 -5.49 -18.51 0.25
C TYR A 170 -6.41 -18.61 -0.97
N ARG A 171 -7.54 -19.31 -0.83
CA ARG A 171 -8.55 -19.50 -1.86
C ARG A 171 -9.94 -19.44 -1.27
N TYR A 172 -10.84 -18.75 -1.96
CA TYR A 172 -12.27 -18.89 -1.70
C TYR A 172 -12.78 -20.21 -2.29
N HIS A 173 -13.64 -20.93 -1.57
CA HIS A 173 -14.23 -22.18 -2.07
C HIS A 173 -15.68 -21.97 -2.45
N GLU A 174 -15.97 -22.05 -3.75
CA GLU A 174 -17.33 -21.96 -4.27
C GLU A 174 -17.90 -23.36 -4.48
N TRP A 175 -18.26 -24.02 -3.39
CA TRP A 175 -18.79 -25.39 -3.40
C TRP A 175 -20.02 -25.53 -4.31
N ARG A 176 -20.80 -24.45 -4.52
CA ARG A 176 -22.01 -24.45 -5.34
C ARG A 176 -21.72 -24.65 -6.82
N ALA A 177 -20.50 -24.36 -7.28
CA ALA A 177 -20.07 -24.60 -8.66
C ALA A 177 -20.23 -26.07 -9.07
N SER A 178 -20.01 -27.01 -8.14
CA SER A 178 -20.22 -28.44 -8.38
C SER A 178 -21.71 -28.81 -8.59
N ARG A 179 -22.63 -28.00 -8.04
CA ARG A 179 -24.08 -28.25 -8.09
C ARG A 179 -24.78 -27.54 -9.24
N PHE A 180 -24.43 -26.28 -9.49
CA PHE A 180 -25.09 -25.45 -10.50
C PHE A 180 -24.29 -25.33 -11.81
N GLY A 181 -23.12 -25.95 -11.86
CA GLY A 181 -22.18 -25.83 -12.96
C GLY A 181 -21.35 -24.54 -12.89
N PHE A 182 -20.14 -24.62 -13.43
CA PHE A 182 -19.26 -23.47 -13.64
C PHE A 182 -18.76 -23.52 -15.08
N SER A 183 -18.79 -22.37 -15.76
CA SER A 183 -18.28 -22.24 -17.12
C SER A 183 -17.16 -21.21 -17.12
N GLU A 184 -15.95 -21.69 -17.31
CA GLU A 184 -14.77 -20.82 -17.48
C GLU A 184 -14.93 -19.89 -18.68
N GLN A 185 -15.52 -20.39 -19.77
CA GLN A 185 -15.82 -19.58 -20.96
C GLN A 185 -16.73 -18.39 -20.62
N ARG A 186 -17.87 -18.64 -19.93
CA ARG A 186 -18.76 -17.55 -19.52
C ARG A 186 -18.08 -16.56 -18.59
N LEU A 187 -17.22 -17.04 -17.69
CA LEU A 187 -16.43 -16.15 -16.83
C LEU A 187 -15.50 -15.26 -17.67
N ARG A 188 -14.79 -15.83 -18.65
CA ARG A 188 -13.91 -15.08 -19.56
C ARG A 188 -14.69 -14.03 -20.34
N GLU A 189 -15.77 -14.42 -21.00
CA GLU A 189 -16.66 -13.52 -21.75
C GLU A 189 -17.21 -12.39 -20.85
N ALA A 190 -17.56 -12.69 -19.59
CA ALA A 190 -18.00 -11.66 -18.65
C ALA A 190 -16.85 -10.71 -18.26
N THR A 191 -15.64 -11.22 -18.00
CA THR A 191 -14.48 -10.40 -17.61
C THR A 191 -13.97 -9.47 -18.71
N GLU A 192 -14.12 -9.85 -19.98
CA GLU A 192 -13.75 -8.99 -21.11
C GLU A 192 -14.49 -7.65 -21.09
N ARG A 193 -15.73 -7.64 -20.58
CA ARG A 193 -16.55 -6.41 -20.46
C ARG A 193 -15.98 -5.41 -19.45
N PHE A 194 -15.07 -5.82 -18.58
CA PHE A 194 -14.44 -4.96 -17.58
C PHE A 194 -13.16 -4.28 -18.08
N LEU A 195 -12.64 -4.65 -19.26
CA LEU A 195 -11.43 -4.06 -19.81
C LEU A 195 -11.68 -2.62 -20.29
N GLY A 196 -10.76 -1.72 -19.98
CA GLY A 196 -10.84 -0.30 -20.36
C GLY A 196 -11.34 0.62 -19.23
N SER A 197 -11.85 1.78 -19.63
CA SER A 197 -12.35 2.81 -18.69
C SER A 197 -13.86 2.71 -18.56
N HIS A 198 -14.34 2.48 -17.34
CA HIS A 198 -15.76 2.34 -17.01
C HIS A 198 -16.12 3.11 -15.74
N ASP A 199 -17.40 3.40 -15.57
CA ASP A 199 -17.93 3.76 -14.26
C ASP A 199 -18.12 2.49 -13.42
N PHE A 200 -17.33 2.35 -12.35
CA PHE A 200 -17.38 1.23 -11.41
C PHE A 200 -18.14 1.57 -10.12
N SER A 201 -18.95 2.63 -10.11
CA SER A 201 -19.76 3.05 -8.95
C SER A 201 -20.58 1.90 -8.35
N ALA A 202 -21.17 1.03 -9.17
CA ALA A 202 -21.94 -0.14 -8.74
C ALA A 202 -21.13 -1.18 -7.93
N PHE A 203 -19.79 -1.13 -7.98
CA PHE A 203 -18.89 -2.03 -7.26
C PHE A 203 -18.27 -1.39 -6.01
N THR A 204 -18.73 -0.20 -5.63
CA THR A 204 -18.25 0.49 -4.43
C THR A 204 -19.06 0.13 -3.20
N ASN A 205 -18.42 0.18 -2.04
CA ASN A 205 -19.11 -0.03 -0.78
C ASN A 205 -20.09 1.13 -0.53
N ALA A 206 -21.34 0.81 -0.19
CA ALA A 206 -22.40 1.77 0.10
C ALA A 206 -22.05 2.75 1.25
N SER A 207 -21.13 2.39 2.13
CA SER A 207 -20.62 3.26 3.21
C SER A 207 -19.58 4.29 2.75
N HIS A 208 -19.03 4.15 1.54
CA HIS A 208 -18.04 5.06 0.95
C HIS A 208 -18.36 5.29 -0.54
N PRO A 209 -19.46 6.00 -0.86
CA PRO A 209 -19.86 6.22 -2.24
C PRO A 209 -18.79 7.02 -3.00
N PRO A 210 -18.72 6.89 -4.33
CA PRO A 210 -17.83 7.70 -5.15
C PRO A 210 -18.12 9.20 -4.95
N PRO A 211 -17.11 10.07 -5.04
CA PRO A 211 -17.32 11.51 -4.99
C PRO A 211 -18.37 11.95 -6.03
N GLY A 212 -19.47 12.56 -5.59
CA GLY A 212 -20.55 13.05 -6.47
C GLY A 212 -21.81 12.17 -6.52
N ILE A 213 -21.85 11.04 -5.80
CA ILE A 213 -23.07 10.22 -5.66
C ILE A 213 -23.55 10.32 -4.21
N THR A 214 -24.64 11.06 -3.97
CA THR A 214 -25.41 10.94 -2.73
C THR A 214 -26.25 9.67 -2.81
N PRO A 215 -26.06 8.69 -1.91
CA PRO A 215 -26.91 7.53 -1.88
C PRO A 215 -28.32 7.96 -1.44
N HIS A 216 -29.27 7.92 -2.38
CA HIS A 216 -30.69 8.02 -2.04
C HIS A 216 -31.11 6.67 -1.45
N TYR A 217 -30.96 6.54 -0.14
CA TYR A 217 -31.70 5.51 0.58
C TYR A 217 -33.18 5.94 0.64
N ARG A 218 -34.08 5.04 0.24
CA ARG A 218 -35.50 5.16 0.55
C ARG A 218 -35.72 4.92 2.04
#